data_AF-A0A4Q2X966-F1
#
_entry.id   AF-A0A4Q2X966-F1
#
_cell.length_a   1.000
_cell.length_b   1.000
_cell.length_c   1.000
_cell.angle_alpha   90.00
_cell.angle_beta   90.00
_cell.angle_gamma   90.00
#
_symmetry.space_group_name_H-M   'P 1'
#
loop_
_entity.id
_entity.type
_entity.pdbx_description
1 polymer ?
#
loop_
_entity_poly.entity_id
_entity_poly.type
_entity_poly.pdbx_seq_one_letter_code
_entity_poly.pdbx_strand_id
1 'polypeptide(L)'
;MKKAFLILSFIVGIALFAWGLFGKNSLSLAPPEILGGVVRVDDDKGSRLYYLTGQWEKRVIRVGRTLNSSAKTLSWYNVDLWEIDGTTAQPLTRRRIKREKVNSDMKALGLEQGILWARIPELAGIRLSDGKIVADKATIEAKNPSIATLIPKPPQSAFFLTEQQQPLKFDEKGGMTVRLDDARVVRIDPLTLEATRFTPPASDSKAPPADPSGSKVVSPANGMDWYAMVRGMMIEKPGSLGDWMGLLAEDELAKTKEQKSYITHQMDFTTPRRHRLYRGELRHNDTFMGRSVEYHDLQPLPDAPEFLMGG
;
A
#
# COMPACT_ATOMS: atom_id res chain seq x y z
N MET A 1 -10.60 29.56 59.23
CA MET A 1 -11.06 28.44 58.36
C MET A 1 -11.83 28.89 57.11
N LYS A 2 -12.89 29.72 57.21
CA LYS A 2 -13.68 30.15 56.02
C LYS A 2 -12.88 30.83 54.89
N LYS A 3 -11.87 31.65 55.20
CA LYS A 3 -11.03 32.33 54.19
C LYS A 3 -10.16 31.38 53.37
N ALA A 4 -9.64 30.31 53.98
CA ALA A 4 -8.79 29.34 53.29
C ALA A 4 -9.59 28.50 52.28
N PHE A 5 -10.82 28.13 52.64
CA PHE A 5 -11.71 27.39 51.75
C PHE A 5 -12.07 28.20 50.49
N LEU A 6 -12.29 29.51 50.65
CA LEU A 6 -12.67 30.40 49.54
C LEU A 6 -11.54 30.60 48.53
N ILE A 7 -10.29 30.69 49.00
CA ILE A 7 -9.11 30.76 48.14
C ILE A 7 -8.89 29.45 47.38
N LEU A 8 -9.06 28.31 48.05
CA LEU A 8 -8.92 27.00 47.42
C LEU A 8 -9.96 26.79 46.31
N SER A 9 -11.22 27.14 46.55
CA SER A 9 -12.29 27.06 45.55
C SER A 9 -12.02 27.96 44.34
N PHE A 10 -11.44 29.15 44.55
CA PHE A 10 -11.09 30.07 43.47
C PHE A 10 -9.93 29.54 42.61
N ILE A 11 -8.89 28.98 43.23
CA ILE A 11 -7.77 28.37 42.52
C ILE A 11 -8.22 27.13 41.72
N VAL A 12 -9.05 26.27 42.30
CA VAL A 12 -9.62 25.11 41.60
C VAL A 12 -10.52 25.56 40.45
N GLY A 13 -11.32 26.61 40.65
CA GLY A 13 -12.12 27.23 39.59
C GLY A 13 -11.27 27.74 38.43
N ILE A 14 -10.17 28.44 38.71
CA ILE A 14 -9.22 28.91 37.69
C ILE A 14 -8.53 27.74 37.00
N ALA A 15 -8.10 26.71 37.73
CA ALA A 15 -7.45 25.54 37.16
C ALA A 15 -8.38 24.74 36.23
N LEU A 16 -9.64 24.53 36.64
CA LEU A 16 -10.66 23.87 35.81
C LEU A 16 -11.03 24.72 34.59
N PHE A 17 -11.13 26.04 34.75
CA PHE A 17 -11.38 26.96 33.65
C PHE A 17 -10.21 27.01 32.65
N ALA A 18 -8.98 27.04 33.15
CA ALA A 18 -7.78 26.95 32.32
C ALA A 18 -7.70 25.61 31.58
N TRP A 19 -8.02 24.50 32.24
CA TRP A 19 -8.09 23.17 31.61
C TRP A 19 -9.15 23.11 30.50
N GLY A 20 -10.33 23.70 30.73
CA GLY A 20 -11.40 23.80 29.74
C GLY A 20 -11.06 24.68 28.53
N LEU A 21 -10.20 25.69 28.71
CA LEU A 21 -9.71 26.57 27.63
C LEU A 21 -8.64 25.92 26.76
N PHE A 22 -7.96 24.87 27.23
CA PHE A 22 -7.15 24.01 26.38
C PHE A 22 -8.03 22.97 25.66
N GLY A 23 -8.96 23.45 24.86
CA GLY A 23 -9.70 22.62 23.91
C GLY A 23 -8.70 21.86 23.05
N LYS A 24 -8.54 20.56 23.33
CA LYS A 24 -7.46 19.74 22.77
C LYS A 24 -7.58 19.70 21.26
N ASN A 25 -6.59 20.27 20.55
CA ASN A 25 -6.36 19.91 19.15
C ASN A 25 -6.20 18.39 19.11
N SER A 26 -7.03 17.72 18.32
CA SER A 26 -6.95 16.27 18.18
C SER A 26 -6.38 15.90 16.83
N LEU A 27 -5.49 14.92 16.85
CA LEU A 27 -4.97 14.23 15.68
C LEU A 27 -5.52 12.82 15.74
N SER A 28 -6.24 12.42 14.69
CA SER A 28 -6.68 11.04 14.51
C SER A 28 -6.10 10.53 13.21
N LEU A 29 -5.48 9.35 13.27
CA LEU A 29 -4.97 8.63 12.11
C LEU A 29 -5.86 7.42 11.90
N ALA A 30 -6.37 7.24 10.68
CA ALA A 30 -6.97 5.98 10.29
C ALA A 30 -5.89 4.88 10.26
N PRO A 31 -6.28 3.60 10.34
CA PRO A 31 -5.42 2.50 9.93
C PRO A 31 -4.83 2.77 8.54
N PRO A 32 -3.54 2.48 8.30
CA PRO A 32 -3.00 2.52 6.95
C PRO A 32 -3.62 1.40 6.11
N GLU A 33 -3.72 1.62 4.82
CA GLU A 33 -4.18 0.68 3.80
C GLU A 33 -3.00 0.43 2.86
N ILE A 34 -2.74 -0.81 2.46
CA ILE A 34 -1.74 -1.08 1.42
C ILE A 34 -2.32 -0.60 0.07
N LEU A 35 -1.48 -0.01 -0.79
CA LEU A 35 -1.91 0.58 -2.07
C LEU A 35 -1.26 -0.17 -3.22
N GLY A 36 -1.93 -1.21 -3.73
CA GLY A 36 -1.43 -2.02 -4.83
C GLY A 36 -0.61 -3.23 -4.35
N GLY A 37 0.08 -3.87 -5.30
CA GLY A 37 0.89 -5.05 -5.01
C GLY A 37 2.21 -4.71 -4.29
N VAL A 38 2.79 -5.71 -3.63
CA VAL A 38 4.16 -5.68 -3.15
C VAL A 38 5.10 -5.97 -4.31
N VAL A 39 6.18 -5.21 -4.42
CA VAL A 39 7.21 -5.37 -5.43
C VAL A 39 8.45 -5.96 -4.79
N ARG A 40 9.01 -7.01 -5.39
CA ARG A 40 10.30 -7.60 -4.97
C ARG A 40 11.42 -7.15 -5.91
N VAL A 41 12.56 -6.82 -5.32
CA VAL A 41 13.81 -6.52 -6.02
C VAL A 41 14.92 -7.34 -5.38
N ASP A 42 15.68 -8.07 -6.19
CA ASP A 42 16.89 -8.74 -5.74
C ASP A 42 18.08 -7.99 -6.38
N ASP A 43 18.91 -7.35 -5.55
CA ASP A 43 20.10 -6.59 -5.98
C ASP A 43 21.33 -6.94 -5.13
N ASP A 44 22.45 -6.25 -5.35
CA ASP A 44 23.71 -6.45 -4.60
C ASP A 44 23.56 -6.22 -3.09
N LYS A 45 22.50 -5.52 -2.64
CA LYS A 45 22.18 -5.29 -1.23
C LYS A 45 21.26 -6.36 -0.65
N GLY A 46 20.93 -7.39 -1.43
CA GLY A 46 20.08 -8.50 -1.06
C GLY A 46 18.65 -8.36 -1.58
N SER A 47 17.77 -9.25 -1.09
CA SER A 47 16.35 -9.18 -1.42
C SER A 47 15.69 -8.02 -0.69
N ARG A 48 14.87 -7.24 -1.40
CA ARG A 48 14.11 -6.09 -0.91
C ARG A 48 12.66 -6.19 -1.37
N LEU A 49 11.73 -5.89 -0.46
CA LEU A 49 10.31 -5.77 -0.76
C LEU A 49 9.88 -4.31 -0.60
N TYR A 50 9.13 -3.80 -1.57
CA TYR A 50 8.61 -2.44 -1.58
C TYR A 50 7.10 -2.47 -1.69
N TYR A 51 6.42 -1.63 -0.91
CA TYR A 51 4.98 -1.44 -1.04
C TYR A 51 4.59 -0.02 -0.62
N LEU A 52 3.45 0.43 -1.12
CA LEU A 52 2.87 1.71 -0.75
C LEU A 52 1.81 1.49 0.34
N THR A 53 1.72 2.43 1.27
CA THR A 53 0.59 2.53 2.19
C THR A 53 -0.05 3.91 2.12
N GLY A 54 -1.37 3.96 2.20
CA GLY A 54 -2.17 5.17 2.31
C GLY A 54 -2.80 5.29 3.69
N GLN A 55 -2.77 6.47 4.29
CA GLN A 55 -3.31 6.68 5.64
C GLN A 55 -4.03 8.02 5.75
N TRP A 56 -5.30 7.98 6.15
CA TRP A 56 -6.06 9.19 6.48
C TRP A 56 -5.58 9.82 7.79
N GLU A 57 -5.38 11.12 7.75
CA GLU A 57 -5.06 11.95 8.90
C GLU A 57 -6.13 13.03 9.04
N LYS A 58 -6.80 13.06 10.18
CA LYS A 58 -7.78 14.08 10.55
C LYS A 58 -7.23 14.91 11.69
N ARG A 59 -7.09 16.21 11.49
CA ARG A 59 -6.81 17.19 12.54
C ARG A 59 -8.05 18.03 12.81
N VAL A 60 -8.45 18.11 14.07
CA VAL A 60 -9.47 19.06 14.52
C VAL A 60 -8.76 20.19 15.24
N ILE A 61 -8.83 21.39 14.66
CA ILE A 61 -8.23 22.61 15.19
C ILE A 61 -9.38 23.51 15.64
N ARG A 62 -9.44 23.84 16.93
CA ARG A 62 -10.40 24.86 17.40
C ARG A 62 -9.84 26.26 17.13
N VAL A 63 -10.65 27.11 16.52
CA VAL A 63 -10.31 28.50 16.22
C VAL A 63 -11.22 29.41 17.05
N GLY A 64 -10.64 30.14 18.01
CA GLY A 64 -11.33 31.07 18.90
C GLY A 64 -11.07 30.79 20.39
N ARG A 65 -10.98 31.88 21.19
CA ARG A 65 -10.72 31.84 22.66
C ARG A 65 -11.99 31.91 23.52
N THR A 66 -13.16 32.05 22.92
CA THR A 66 -14.44 32.30 23.61
C THR A 66 -15.40 31.10 23.52
N LEU A 67 -16.48 31.13 24.32
CA LEU A 67 -17.54 30.12 24.39
C LEU A 67 -18.16 29.75 23.02
N ASN A 68 -17.94 30.54 21.97
CA ASN A 68 -18.36 30.30 20.59
C ASN A 68 -17.20 29.84 19.68
N SER A 69 -16.31 28.96 20.15
CA SER A 69 -15.20 28.44 19.35
C SER A 69 -15.71 27.58 18.18
N SER A 70 -15.35 27.91 16.94
CA SER A 70 -15.61 27.05 15.79
C SER A 70 -14.49 26.00 15.65
N ALA A 71 -14.86 24.76 15.30
CA ALA A 71 -13.89 23.69 15.06
C ALA A 71 -13.63 23.58 13.55
N LYS A 72 -12.39 23.82 13.13
CA LYS A 72 -11.93 23.57 11.77
C LYS A 72 -11.37 22.15 11.69
N THR A 73 -12.00 21.31 10.88
CA THR A 73 -11.46 19.97 10.57
C THR A 73 -10.62 20.06 9.30
N LEU A 74 -9.39 19.56 9.37
CA LEU A 74 -8.50 19.37 8.24
C LEU A 74 -8.24 17.89 8.07
N SER A 75 -8.35 17.40 6.84
CA SER A 75 -8.03 16.01 6.51
C SER A 75 -6.95 15.94 5.44
N TRP A 76 -6.04 14.99 5.58
CA TRP A 76 -5.03 14.66 4.59
C TRP A 76 -4.94 13.15 4.40
N TYR A 77 -4.60 12.73 3.20
CA TYR A 77 -4.19 11.37 2.89
C TYR A 77 -2.68 11.34 2.74
N ASN A 78 -2.02 10.53 3.56
CA ASN A 78 -0.57 10.35 3.56
C ASN A 78 -0.22 9.07 2.81
N VAL A 79 0.65 9.18 1.81
CA VAL A 79 1.17 8.04 1.06
C VAL A 79 2.62 7.82 1.40
N ASP A 80 2.93 6.65 1.92
CA ASP A 80 4.26 6.25 2.32
C ASP A 80 4.75 5.06 1.50
N LEU A 81 6.01 5.12 1.08
CA LEU A 81 6.76 3.99 0.52
C LEU A 81 7.50 3.29 1.66
N TRP A 82 7.29 1.99 1.75
CA TRP A 82 8.01 1.12 2.65
C TRP A 82 9.03 0.30 1.88
N GLU A 83 10.18 0.11 2.50
CA GLU A 83 11.23 -0.81 2.09
C GLU A 83 11.42 -1.82 3.22
N ILE A 84 11.29 -3.11 2.90
CA ILE A 84 11.47 -4.24 3.81
C ILE A 84 12.63 -5.09 3.30
N ASP A 85 13.44 -5.59 4.22
CA ASP A 85 14.41 -6.64 3.92
C ASP A 85 13.70 -7.94 3.55
N GLY A 86 13.87 -8.42 2.32
CA GLY A 86 13.18 -9.60 1.80
C GLY A 86 13.58 -10.91 2.47
N THR A 87 14.70 -10.96 3.20
CA THR A 87 15.16 -12.17 3.91
C THR A 87 14.60 -12.22 5.32
N THR A 88 14.63 -11.07 6.01
CA THR A 88 14.27 -10.97 7.43
C THR A 88 12.86 -10.44 7.65
N ALA A 89 12.18 -9.96 6.61
CA ALA A 89 10.90 -9.26 6.67
C ALA A 89 10.90 -8.02 7.59
N GLN A 90 12.07 -7.51 7.97
CA GLN A 90 12.17 -6.33 8.84
C GLN A 90 12.02 -5.04 8.02
N PRO A 91 11.29 -4.04 8.51
CA PRO A 91 11.22 -2.73 7.87
C PRO A 91 12.60 -2.07 7.92
N LEU A 92 13.07 -1.62 6.76
CA LEU A 92 14.34 -0.90 6.62
C LEU A 92 14.11 0.59 6.60
N THR A 93 13.24 1.04 5.69
CA THR A 93 12.94 2.47 5.55
C THR A 93 11.45 2.71 5.29
N ARG A 94 10.95 3.84 5.80
CA ARG A 94 9.62 4.38 5.51
C ARG A 94 9.79 5.82 5.05
N ARG A 95 9.24 6.17 3.88
CA ARG A 95 9.38 7.51 3.30
C ARG A 95 8.02 8.04 2.86
N ARG A 96 7.71 9.28 3.24
CA ARG A 96 6.49 9.94 2.77
C ARG A 96 6.67 10.43 1.34
N ILE A 97 5.91 9.84 0.42
CA ILE A 97 5.93 10.18 -1.00
C ILE A 97 5.02 11.38 -1.26
N LYS A 98 3.82 11.36 -0.69
CA LYS A 98 2.82 12.40 -0.93
C LYS A 98 1.94 12.64 0.29
N ARG A 99 1.46 13.88 0.40
CA ARG A 99 0.43 14.27 1.35
C ARG A 99 -0.57 15.17 0.65
N GLU A 100 -1.80 14.70 0.51
CA GLU A 100 -2.82 15.37 -0.30
C GLU A 100 -4.12 15.54 0.48
N LYS A 101 -4.95 16.52 0.11
CA LYS A 101 -6.24 16.79 0.77
C LYS A 101 -7.39 15.92 0.24
N VAL A 102 -7.19 15.20 -0.86
CA VAL A 102 -8.28 14.62 -1.66
C VAL A 102 -8.23 13.09 -1.67
N ASN A 103 -9.42 12.51 -1.61
CA ASN A 103 -9.71 11.07 -1.74
C ASN A 103 -9.54 10.70 -3.21
N SER A 104 -8.49 9.96 -3.54
CA SER A 104 -8.25 9.51 -4.90
C SER A 104 -7.78 8.06 -4.87
N ASP A 105 -8.12 7.34 -5.92
CA ASP A 105 -7.79 5.93 -6.06
C ASP A 105 -6.28 5.77 -6.30
N MET A 106 -5.56 5.34 -5.26
CA MET A 106 -4.11 5.24 -5.27
C MET A 106 -3.66 3.77 -5.32
N LYS A 107 -2.73 3.45 -6.23
CA LYS A 107 -2.34 2.05 -6.47
C LYS A 107 -0.91 1.96 -7.02
N ALA A 108 -0.09 1.09 -6.44
CA ALA A 108 1.16 0.65 -7.07
C ALA A 108 0.84 -0.23 -8.29
N LEU A 109 1.48 0.08 -9.42
CA LEU A 109 1.26 -0.59 -10.71
C LEU A 109 2.35 -1.64 -10.98
N GLY A 110 3.62 -1.29 -10.76
CA GLY A 110 4.74 -2.21 -10.98
C GLY A 110 6.09 -1.48 -10.96
N LEU A 111 7.17 -2.21 -11.25
CA LEU A 111 8.54 -1.71 -11.14
C LEU A 111 9.33 -1.98 -12.40
N GLU A 112 10.00 -0.96 -12.91
CA GLU A 112 10.91 -1.07 -14.04
C GLU A 112 12.17 -0.25 -13.77
N GLN A 113 13.34 -0.88 -13.89
CA GLN A 113 14.65 -0.20 -13.80
C GLN A 113 14.82 0.71 -12.57
N GLY A 114 14.32 0.28 -11.40
CA GLY A 114 14.40 1.03 -10.14
C GLY A 114 13.37 2.15 -9.97
N ILE A 115 12.41 2.27 -10.90
CA ILE A 115 11.27 3.19 -10.84
C ILE A 115 9.99 2.40 -10.52
N LEU A 116 9.38 2.70 -9.37
CA LEU A 116 8.07 2.19 -8.98
C LEU A 116 7.00 3.06 -9.61
N TRP A 117 6.27 2.48 -10.57
CA TRP A 117 5.10 3.09 -11.17
C TRP A 117 3.89 2.95 -10.24
N ALA A 118 3.19 4.06 -10.03
CA ALA A 118 2.00 4.13 -9.19
C ALA A 118 1.01 5.16 -9.76
N ARG A 119 -0.25 5.07 -9.32
CA ARG A 119 -1.28 6.08 -9.53
C ARG A 119 -1.47 6.86 -8.23
N ILE A 120 -1.08 8.14 -8.16
CA ILE A 120 -1.12 8.97 -6.94
C ILE A 120 -1.35 10.48 -7.21
N PRO A 121 -2.58 10.95 -7.51
CA PRO A 121 -3.73 10.26 -8.07
C PRO A 121 -3.60 10.03 -9.58
N GLU A 122 -2.64 10.69 -10.21
CA GLU A 122 -2.26 10.51 -11.61
C GLU A 122 -1.06 9.58 -11.69
N LEU A 123 -0.60 9.28 -12.90
CA LEU A 123 0.62 8.50 -13.09
C LEU A 123 1.82 9.15 -12.39
N ALA A 124 2.51 8.37 -11.58
CA ALA A 124 3.75 8.74 -10.89
C ALA A 124 4.78 7.62 -11.02
N GLY A 125 6.02 7.96 -11.37
CA GLY A 125 7.19 7.10 -11.29
C GLY A 125 8.05 7.53 -10.11
N ILE A 126 8.19 6.65 -9.13
CA ILE A 126 8.92 6.89 -7.88
C ILE A 126 10.25 6.16 -7.94
N ARG A 127 11.36 6.89 -7.85
CA ARG A 127 12.68 6.27 -7.79
C ARG A 127 12.87 5.60 -6.43
N LEU A 128 13.20 4.31 -6.41
CA LEU A 128 13.34 3.56 -5.16
C LEU A 128 14.51 4.04 -4.29
N SER A 129 15.61 4.49 -4.90
CA SER A 129 16.82 4.87 -4.16
C SER A 129 16.60 6.04 -3.20
N ASP A 130 15.84 7.06 -3.60
CA ASP A 130 15.59 8.28 -2.82
C ASP A 130 14.10 8.53 -2.51
N GLY A 131 13.17 7.76 -3.09
CA GLY A 131 11.73 7.92 -2.92
C GLY A 131 11.18 9.18 -3.62
N LYS A 132 11.93 9.80 -4.54
CA LYS A 132 11.46 10.99 -5.25
C LYS A 132 10.57 10.60 -6.43
N ILE A 133 9.54 11.41 -6.68
CA ILE A 133 8.75 11.35 -7.90
C ILE A 133 9.62 11.95 -9.02
N VAL A 134 10.01 11.11 -9.97
CA VAL A 134 10.86 11.48 -11.13
C VAL A 134 10.09 11.50 -12.44
N ALA A 135 8.94 10.83 -12.46
CA ALA A 135 7.98 10.89 -13.54
C ALA A 135 6.62 11.29 -12.96
N ASP A 136 6.01 12.29 -13.53
CA ASP A 136 4.62 12.70 -13.30
C ASP A 136 4.01 13.12 -14.64
N LYS A 137 2.70 13.40 -14.66
CA LYS A 137 2.03 13.82 -15.89
C LYS A 137 2.74 14.99 -16.58
N ALA A 138 3.07 16.04 -15.82
CA ALA A 138 3.65 17.25 -16.38
C ALA A 138 5.05 17.01 -16.98
N THR A 139 5.90 16.24 -16.30
CA THR A 139 7.25 15.89 -16.77
C THR A 139 7.20 14.97 -17.99
N ILE A 140 6.29 14.00 -18.02
CA ILE A 140 6.09 13.12 -19.19
C ILE A 140 5.59 13.93 -20.39
N GLU A 141 4.59 14.81 -20.21
CA GLU A 141 4.07 15.64 -21.30
C GLU A 141 5.11 16.65 -21.81
N ALA A 142 5.92 17.24 -20.91
CA ALA A 142 7.01 18.14 -21.29
C ALA A 142 8.08 17.44 -22.15
N LYS A 143 8.33 16.15 -21.90
CA LYS A 143 9.23 15.32 -22.71
C LYS A 143 8.62 14.84 -24.01
N ASN A 144 7.29 14.77 -24.08
CA ASN A 144 6.57 14.22 -25.23
C ASN A 144 5.45 15.17 -25.70
N PRO A 145 5.77 16.26 -26.42
CA PRO A 145 4.78 17.23 -26.86
C PRO A 145 3.65 16.63 -27.71
N SER A 146 3.91 15.51 -28.41
CA SER A 146 2.93 14.80 -29.26
C SER A 146 1.80 14.09 -28.49
N ILE A 147 1.95 13.94 -27.17
CA ILE A 147 0.94 13.35 -26.28
C ILE A 147 0.49 14.32 -25.18
N ALA A 148 0.91 15.59 -25.25
CA ALA A 148 0.52 16.60 -24.28
C ALA A 148 -1.01 16.71 -24.21
N THR A 149 -1.56 16.76 -22.99
CA THR A 149 -2.99 16.77 -22.67
C THR A 149 -3.76 15.49 -23.00
N LEU A 150 -3.13 14.51 -23.63
CA LEU A 150 -3.74 13.23 -24.00
C LEU A 150 -3.55 12.14 -22.93
N ILE A 151 -2.74 12.39 -21.90
CA ILE A 151 -2.63 11.47 -20.76
C ILE A 151 -3.95 11.53 -19.96
N PRO A 152 -4.65 10.38 -19.86
CA PRO A 152 -5.98 10.32 -19.28
C PRO A 152 -5.95 10.77 -17.82
N LYS A 153 -7.02 11.47 -17.44
CA LYS A 153 -7.26 11.79 -16.04
C LYS A 153 -7.63 10.51 -15.27
N PRO A 154 -7.35 10.46 -13.97
CA PRO A 154 -7.77 9.32 -13.16
C PRO A 154 -9.28 9.12 -13.29
N PRO A 155 -9.74 7.86 -13.43
CA PRO A 155 -11.17 7.59 -13.46
C PRO A 155 -11.80 8.11 -12.17
N GLN A 156 -12.96 8.77 -12.29
CA GLN A 156 -13.72 9.16 -11.12
C GLN A 156 -14.14 7.90 -10.37
N SER A 157 -14.13 7.93 -9.04
CA SER A 157 -14.31 6.80 -8.11
C SER A 157 -15.62 6.00 -8.24
N ALA A 158 -16.47 6.32 -9.22
CA ALA A 158 -17.74 5.65 -9.50
C ALA A 158 -17.69 4.70 -10.71
N PHE A 159 -16.59 4.61 -11.45
CA PHE A 159 -16.48 3.74 -12.63
C PHE A 159 -15.58 2.53 -12.37
N PHE A 160 -16.22 1.36 -12.24
CA PHE A 160 -15.52 0.08 -12.31
C PHE A 160 -15.06 -0.16 -13.75
N LEU A 161 -13.78 0.08 -14.02
CA LEU A 161 -13.17 -0.27 -15.30
C LEU A 161 -12.61 -1.69 -15.21
N THR A 162 -12.91 -2.51 -16.20
CA THR A 162 -12.25 -3.81 -16.34
C THR A 162 -10.75 -3.61 -16.53
N GLU A 163 -9.92 -4.64 -16.26
CA GLU A 163 -8.46 -4.53 -16.43
C GLU A 163 -8.08 -4.04 -17.84
N GLN A 164 -8.80 -4.48 -18.86
CA GLN A 164 -8.59 -4.07 -20.25
C GLN A 164 -8.98 -2.61 -20.52
N GLN A 165 -9.82 -2.02 -19.67
CA GLN A 165 -10.28 -0.64 -19.77
C GLN A 165 -9.43 0.32 -18.93
N GLN A 166 -8.54 -0.18 -18.07
CA GLN A 166 -7.66 0.66 -17.26
C GLN A 166 -6.73 1.47 -18.18
N PRO A 167 -6.72 2.81 -18.08
CA PRO A 167 -5.87 3.65 -18.91
C PRO A 167 -4.38 3.53 -18.59
N LEU A 168 -4.06 3.11 -17.36
CA LEU A 168 -2.71 2.96 -16.84
C LEU A 168 -2.50 1.48 -16.56
N LYS A 169 -1.56 0.85 -17.25
CA LYS A 169 -1.24 -0.56 -17.06
C LYS A 169 0.26 -0.76 -17.00
N PHE A 170 0.71 -1.57 -16.06
CA PHE A 170 2.06 -2.09 -16.05
C PHE A 170 2.04 -3.54 -16.57
N ASP A 171 2.91 -3.85 -17.51
CA ASP A 171 3.16 -5.21 -17.99
C ASP A 171 4.62 -5.58 -17.69
N GLU A 172 4.88 -6.80 -17.24
CA GLU A 172 6.25 -7.22 -16.86
C GLU A 172 7.22 -7.19 -18.04
N LYS A 173 6.73 -7.49 -19.25
CA LYS A 173 7.54 -7.47 -20.48
C LYS A 173 7.49 -6.12 -21.18
N GLY A 174 6.31 -5.47 -21.18
CA GLY A 174 6.05 -4.22 -21.86
C GLY A 174 6.39 -2.95 -21.06
N GLY A 175 6.60 -3.06 -19.75
CA GLY A 175 6.81 -1.92 -18.86
C GLY A 175 5.54 -1.11 -18.62
N MET A 176 5.71 0.17 -18.28
CA MET A 176 4.58 1.09 -18.08
C MET A 176 3.93 1.48 -19.41
N THR A 177 2.65 1.18 -19.56
CA THR A 177 1.84 1.51 -20.73
C THR A 177 0.66 2.42 -20.37
N VAL A 178 0.44 3.43 -21.21
CA VAL A 178 -0.61 4.43 -21.06
C VAL A 178 -1.49 4.41 -22.31
N ARG A 179 -2.79 4.19 -22.12
CA ARG A 179 -3.79 4.44 -23.16
C ARG A 179 -4.19 5.90 -23.11
N LEU A 180 -3.87 6.64 -24.16
CA LEU A 180 -4.19 8.05 -24.32
C LEU A 180 -5.70 8.25 -24.57
N ASP A 181 -6.19 9.47 -24.36
CA ASP A 181 -7.60 9.84 -24.60
C ASP A 181 -8.01 9.69 -26.07
N ASP A 182 -7.06 9.68 -27.00
CA ASP A 182 -7.28 9.38 -28.43
C ASP A 182 -7.15 7.88 -28.78
N ALA A 183 -7.19 7.02 -27.75
CA ALA A 183 -7.08 5.57 -27.79
C ALA A 183 -5.72 4.98 -28.23
N ARG A 184 -4.71 5.79 -28.56
CA ARG A 184 -3.36 5.27 -28.78
C ARG A 184 -2.79 4.68 -27.49
N VAL A 185 -2.08 3.57 -27.58
CA VAL A 185 -1.32 3.01 -26.45
C VAL A 185 0.15 3.33 -26.64
N VAL A 186 0.75 3.95 -25.63
CA VAL A 186 2.17 4.28 -25.59
C VAL A 186 2.84 3.58 -24.42
N ARG A 187 4.10 3.20 -24.59
CA ARG A 187 4.98 2.77 -23.52
C ARG A 187 5.82 3.96 -23.07
N ILE A 188 5.93 4.15 -21.76
CA ILE A 188 6.79 5.17 -21.15
C ILE A 188 8.08 4.50 -20.72
N ASP A 189 9.21 4.94 -21.27
CA ASP A 189 10.52 4.50 -20.80
C ASP A 189 10.82 5.11 -19.41
N PRO A 190 11.21 4.31 -18.41
CA PRO A 190 11.33 4.79 -17.03
C PRO A 190 12.53 5.71 -16.78
N LEU A 191 13.56 5.70 -17.64
CA LEU A 191 14.77 6.49 -17.45
C LEU A 191 14.73 7.80 -18.26
N THR A 192 14.26 7.73 -19.50
CA THR A 192 14.20 8.87 -20.43
C THR A 192 12.87 9.60 -20.37
N LEU A 193 11.81 8.93 -19.89
CA LEU A 193 10.42 9.36 -19.94
C LEU A 193 9.86 9.52 -21.36
N GLU A 194 10.54 9.00 -22.37
CA GLU A 194 10.05 9.05 -23.75
C GLU A 194 8.87 8.09 -23.95
N ALA A 195 7.84 8.58 -24.64
CA ALA A 195 6.64 7.84 -24.97
C ALA A 195 6.77 7.28 -26.38
N THR A 196 6.85 5.96 -26.48
CA THR A 196 6.91 5.25 -27.76
C THR A 196 5.62 4.51 -28.02
N ARG A 197 5.25 4.31 -29.29
CA ARG A 197 4.04 3.53 -29.62
C ARG A 197 4.20 2.10 -29.08
N PHE A 198 3.24 1.66 -28.29
CA PHE A 198 3.24 0.30 -27.79
C PHE A 198 2.61 -0.65 -28.82
N THR A 199 3.38 -1.66 -29.21
CA THR A 199 2.87 -2.81 -29.95
C THR A 199 2.83 -3.97 -28.96
N PRO A 200 1.66 -4.57 -28.68
CA PRO A 200 1.59 -5.72 -27.80
C PRO A 200 2.55 -6.81 -28.29
N PRO A 201 3.33 -7.45 -27.39
CA PRO A 201 4.09 -8.61 -27.78
C PRO A 201 3.12 -9.64 -28.40
N ALA A 202 3.58 -10.32 -29.46
CA ALA A 202 2.82 -11.43 -30.01
C ALA A 202 2.47 -12.38 -28.86
N SER A 203 1.19 -12.73 -28.74
CA SER A 203 0.72 -13.64 -27.70
C SER A 203 1.35 -15.01 -27.94
N ASP A 204 2.54 -15.22 -27.39
CA ASP A 204 3.16 -16.53 -27.33
C ASP A 204 2.35 -17.32 -26.30
N SER A 205 1.34 -18.06 -26.78
CA SER A 205 0.52 -18.95 -25.94
C SER A 205 1.29 -20.18 -25.43
N LYS A 206 2.63 -20.16 -25.46
CA LYS A 206 3.46 -21.20 -24.87
C LYS A 206 3.80 -20.79 -23.44
N ALA A 207 3.41 -21.65 -22.50
CA ALA A 207 3.77 -21.54 -21.10
C ALA A 207 5.26 -21.21 -20.95
N PRO A 208 5.63 -20.22 -20.12
CA PRO A 208 7.01 -19.77 -20.03
C PRO A 208 7.90 -20.88 -19.45
N PRO A 209 9.09 -21.13 -20.02
CA PRO A 209 10.09 -21.97 -19.37
C PRO A 209 10.54 -21.31 -18.06
N ALA A 210 10.88 -22.13 -17.05
CA ALA A 210 11.35 -21.66 -15.76
C ALA A 210 12.70 -20.95 -15.91
N ASP A 211 12.69 -19.62 -15.85
CA ASP A 211 13.90 -18.78 -15.92
C ASP A 211 14.62 -18.74 -14.57
N PRO A 212 15.93 -19.08 -14.49
CA PRO A 212 16.70 -19.16 -13.25
C PRO A 212 17.36 -17.84 -12.76
N SER A 213 17.28 -16.71 -13.48
CA SER A 213 17.81 -15.45 -12.95
C SER A 213 17.19 -14.21 -13.59
N GLY A 214 16.43 -13.46 -12.80
CA GLY A 214 15.87 -12.16 -13.16
C GLY A 214 14.81 -11.82 -12.14
N SER A 215 14.89 -10.63 -11.54
CA SER A 215 13.95 -10.09 -10.55
C SER A 215 12.50 -10.30 -10.99
N LYS A 216 11.88 -11.37 -10.46
CA LYS A 216 10.48 -11.73 -10.74
C LYS A 216 9.60 -10.87 -9.85
N VAL A 217 8.94 -9.87 -10.45
CA VAL A 217 7.70 -9.34 -9.89
C VAL A 217 6.65 -10.42 -10.14
N VAL A 218 6.48 -11.37 -9.23
CA VAL A 218 5.26 -12.19 -9.27
C VAL A 218 4.17 -11.29 -8.72
N SER A 219 3.43 -10.59 -9.60
CA SER A 219 2.12 -10.09 -9.20
C SER A 219 1.22 -11.33 -9.12
N PRO A 220 0.90 -11.87 -7.93
CA PRO A 220 0.18 -13.14 -7.85
C PRO A 220 -1.29 -12.98 -8.30
N ALA A 221 -1.69 -11.78 -8.70
CA ALA A 221 -3.08 -11.36 -8.81
C ALA A 221 -3.60 -11.14 -10.23
N ASN A 222 -2.81 -11.33 -11.31
CA ASN A 222 -3.28 -11.28 -12.71
C ASN A 222 -4.37 -10.20 -12.98
N GLY A 223 -4.12 -8.95 -12.56
CA GLY A 223 -5.04 -7.85 -12.83
C GLY A 223 -6.28 -7.73 -11.95
N MET A 224 -6.56 -8.67 -11.04
CA MET A 224 -7.49 -8.42 -9.93
C MET A 224 -6.78 -7.63 -8.83
N ASP A 225 -7.49 -6.68 -8.23
CA ASP A 225 -6.94 -5.92 -7.12
C ASP A 225 -6.44 -6.89 -6.04
N TRP A 226 -5.16 -6.80 -5.69
CA TRP A 226 -4.48 -7.62 -4.70
C TRP A 226 -5.23 -7.75 -3.36
N TYR A 227 -6.03 -6.73 -2.99
CA TYR A 227 -6.91 -6.81 -1.81
C TYR A 227 -7.95 -7.92 -1.96
N ALA A 228 -8.40 -8.29 -3.16
CA ALA A 228 -9.44 -9.29 -3.36
C ALA A 228 -8.96 -10.74 -3.24
N MET A 229 -7.66 -11.06 -3.36
CA MET A 229 -7.23 -12.47 -3.54
C MET A 229 -5.96 -12.96 -2.85
N VAL A 230 -5.08 -12.09 -2.33
CA VAL A 230 -3.80 -12.57 -1.74
C VAL A 230 -3.72 -12.19 -0.27
N ARG A 231 -4.16 -13.10 0.59
CA ARG A 231 -4.09 -12.95 2.05
C ARG A 231 -2.67 -12.96 2.61
N GLY A 232 -1.70 -13.44 1.83
CA GLY A 232 -0.29 -13.40 2.17
C GLY A 232 0.58 -13.91 1.04
N MET A 233 1.87 -13.63 1.11
CA MET A 233 2.89 -14.06 0.18
C MET A 233 3.84 -15.07 0.81
N MET A 234 4.35 -15.99 -0.02
CA MET A 234 5.46 -16.87 0.35
C MET A 234 6.78 -16.16 0.09
N ILE A 235 7.68 -16.23 1.07
CA ILE A 235 9.05 -15.73 1.05
C ILE A 235 9.95 -16.96 1.00
N GLU A 236 10.35 -17.37 -0.21
CA GLU A 236 11.21 -18.54 -0.40
C GLU A 236 12.56 -18.36 0.32
N LYS A 237 13.04 -19.44 0.94
CA LYS A 237 14.40 -19.56 1.49
C LYS A 237 15.09 -20.77 0.88
N PRO A 238 16.35 -20.68 0.45
CA PRO A 238 17.08 -21.82 -0.11
C PRO A 238 17.03 -23.05 0.83
N GLY A 239 16.57 -24.19 0.31
CA GLY A 239 16.51 -25.45 1.06
C GLY A 239 15.31 -25.61 2.02
N SER A 240 14.32 -24.72 1.99
CA SER A 240 13.07 -24.86 2.75
C SER A 240 11.87 -24.35 1.94
N LEU A 241 10.66 -24.54 2.44
CA LEU A 241 9.46 -23.90 1.88
C LEU A 241 9.45 -22.37 2.07
N GLY A 242 10.35 -21.85 2.91
CA GLY A 242 10.41 -20.43 3.22
C GLY A 242 9.46 -20.03 4.35
N ASP A 243 9.21 -18.73 4.41
CA ASP A 243 8.24 -18.15 5.34
C ASP A 243 6.99 -17.71 4.59
N TRP A 244 5.91 -17.56 5.33
CA TRP A 244 4.70 -16.91 4.87
C TRP A 244 4.56 -15.57 5.56
N MET A 245 4.13 -14.54 4.83
CA MET A 245 3.81 -13.24 5.39
C MET A 245 2.45 -12.79 4.88
N GLY A 246 1.51 -12.49 5.77
CA GLY A 246 0.15 -12.12 5.36
C GLY A 246 -0.72 -11.51 6.44
N LEU A 247 -1.89 -11.03 6.03
CA LEU A 247 -2.87 -10.38 6.88
C LEU A 247 -3.80 -11.41 7.51
N LEU A 248 -3.88 -11.43 8.84
CA LEU A 248 -4.84 -12.24 9.58
C LEU A 248 -5.57 -11.38 10.61
N ALA A 249 -6.87 -11.61 10.75
CA ALA A 249 -7.60 -11.21 11.96
C ALA A 249 -7.27 -12.15 13.13
N GLU A 250 -7.56 -11.74 14.37
CA GLU A 250 -7.21 -12.53 15.55
C GLU A 250 -7.95 -13.88 15.63
N ASP A 251 -9.22 -13.93 15.22
CA ASP A 251 -10.01 -15.16 15.19
C ASP A 251 -9.51 -16.13 14.11
N GLU A 252 -9.03 -15.57 12.99
CA GLU A 252 -8.44 -16.32 11.89
C GLU A 252 -7.08 -16.88 12.29
N LEU A 253 -6.24 -16.08 12.96
CA LEU A 253 -5.00 -16.54 13.56
C LEU A 253 -5.24 -17.70 14.53
N ALA A 254 -6.27 -17.61 15.39
CA ALA A 254 -6.61 -18.66 16.33
C ALA A 254 -6.97 -19.97 15.61
N LYS A 255 -7.81 -19.88 14.57
CA LYS A 255 -8.17 -21.04 13.71
C LYS A 255 -6.95 -21.62 13.01
N THR A 256 -6.08 -20.78 12.45
CA THR A 256 -4.86 -21.25 11.79
C THR A 256 -3.91 -21.92 12.78
N LYS A 257 -3.78 -21.42 14.01
CA LYS A 257 -2.96 -22.07 15.06
C LYS A 257 -3.52 -23.43 15.48
N GLU A 258 -4.84 -23.57 15.52
CA GLU A 258 -5.51 -24.84 15.85
C GLU A 258 -5.37 -25.87 14.71
N GLN A 259 -5.61 -25.46 13.47
CA GLN A 259 -5.68 -26.37 12.31
C GLN A 259 -4.36 -26.54 11.57
N LYS A 260 -3.38 -25.65 11.78
CA LYS A 260 -2.04 -25.57 11.16
C LYS A 260 -1.99 -25.45 9.63
N SER A 261 -3.03 -25.82 8.89
CA SER A 261 -3.06 -25.82 7.43
C SER A 261 -4.10 -24.86 6.82
N TYR A 262 -4.85 -24.15 7.66
CA TYR A 262 -6.00 -23.37 7.20
C TYR A 262 -5.75 -21.87 7.27
N ILE A 263 -5.35 -21.30 6.14
CA ILE A 263 -5.49 -19.87 5.85
C ILE A 263 -6.35 -19.78 4.59
N THR A 264 -7.60 -19.33 4.71
CA THR A 264 -8.46 -19.13 3.53
C THR A 264 -7.84 -18.11 2.60
N HIS A 265 -7.78 -18.39 1.30
CA HIS A 265 -7.28 -17.40 0.33
C HIS A 265 -8.22 -16.19 0.21
N GLN A 266 -9.49 -16.36 0.58
CA GLN A 266 -10.49 -15.31 0.60
C GLN A 266 -10.48 -14.58 1.95
N MET A 267 -10.49 -13.27 1.91
CA MET A 267 -10.73 -12.40 3.06
C MET A 267 -12.23 -12.15 3.20
N ASP A 268 -12.73 -12.13 4.44
CA ASP A 268 -14.13 -11.79 4.73
C ASP A 268 -14.30 -10.27 4.69
N PHE A 269 -14.82 -9.76 3.58
CA PHE A 269 -15.19 -8.35 3.41
C PHE A 269 -16.62 -8.04 3.81
N THR A 270 -17.34 -8.92 4.49
CA THR A 270 -18.72 -8.65 4.95
C THR A 270 -18.76 -8.22 6.41
N THR A 271 -17.73 -8.61 7.15
CA THR A 271 -17.59 -8.30 8.57
C THR A 271 -16.34 -7.45 8.77
N PRO A 272 -16.47 -6.18 9.20
CA PRO A 272 -15.31 -5.34 9.50
C PRO A 272 -14.42 -5.98 10.57
N ARG A 273 -13.16 -6.27 10.23
CA ARG A 273 -12.20 -6.91 11.13
C ARG A 273 -10.87 -6.17 11.13
N ARG A 274 -10.22 -6.16 12.30
CA ARG A 274 -8.83 -5.72 12.43
C ARG A 274 -7.92 -6.85 12.01
N HIS A 275 -7.03 -6.54 11.09
CA HIS A 275 -6.01 -7.45 10.60
C HIS A 275 -4.64 -6.93 11.00
N ARG A 276 -3.72 -7.83 11.31
CA ARG A 276 -2.30 -7.51 11.49
C ARG A 276 -1.49 -8.29 10.48
N LEU A 277 -0.32 -7.77 10.14
CA LEU A 277 0.63 -8.51 9.33
C LEU A 277 1.32 -9.54 10.23
N TYR A 278 1.20 -10.81 9.86
CA TYR A 278 1.86 -11.93 10.54
C TYR A 278 2.92 -12.52 9.64
N ARG A 279 3.95 -13.08 10.26
CA ARG A 279 4.93 -13.97 9.64
C ARG A 279 4.78 -15.36 10.26
N GLY A 280 4.87 -16.41 9.45
CA GLY A 280 4.97 -17.79 9.90
C GLY A 280 5.99 -18.56 9.09
N GLU A 281 6.47 -19.67 9.62
CA GLU A 281 7.30 -20.62 8.89
C GLU A 281 6.41 -21.57 8.08
N LEU A 282 6.76 -21.84 6.83
CA LEU A 282 6.08 -22.86 6.02
C LEU A 282 6.80 -24.20 6.18
N ARG A 283 6.04 -25.25 6.52
CA ARG A 283 6.55 -26.62 6.59
C ARG A 283 5.72 -27.57 5.73
N HIS A 284 6.38 -28.60 5.21
CA HIS A 284 5.67 -29.67 4.55
C HIS A 284 5.21 -30.67 5.60
N ASN A 285 3.96 -31.09 5.48
CA ASN A 285 3.44 -32.24 6.21
C ASN A 285 3.03 -33.31 5.21
N ASP A 286 3.71 -34.46 5.28
CA ASP A 286 3.35 -35.62 4.46
C ASP A 286 2.24 -36.38 5.18
N THR A 287 1.02 -36.21 4.67
CA THR A 287 -0.14 -36.93 5.17
C THR A 287 -0.48 -38.11 4.25
N PHE A 288 -1.38 -38.98 4.70
CA PHE A 288 -1.94 -40.01 3.83
C PHE A 288 -2.56 -39.43 2.53
N MET A 289 -3.10 -38.20 2.60
CA MET A 289 -3.68 -37.49 1.46
C MET A 289 -2.63 -36.81 0.55
N GLY A 290 -1.35 -37.03 0.83
CA GLY A 290 -0.24 -36.40 0.15
C GLY A 290 0.37 -35.25 0.95
N ARG A 291 1.31 -34.57 0.30
CA ARG A 291 2.11 -33.50 0.87
C ARG A 291 1.30 -32.21 0.93
N SER A 292 1.05 -31.70 2.14
CA SER A 292 0.40 -30.41 2.38
C SER A 292 1.41 -29.39 2.91
N VAL A 293 0.99 -28.12 2.94
CA VAL A 293 1.75 -27.01 3.53
C VAL A 293 1.07 -26.61 4.85
N GLU A 294 1.87 -26.50 5.90
CA GLU A 294 1.45 -26.02 7.21
C GLU A 294 2.14 -24.70 7.56
N TYR A 295 1.44 -23.88 8.33
CA TYR A 295 1.87 -22.59 8.85
C TYR A 295 2.24 -22.75 10.32
N HIS A 296 3.52 -22.56 10.64
CA HIS A 296 4.08 -22.69 11.98
C HIS A 296 4.54 -21.32 12.50
N ASP A 297 4.66 -21.21 13.82
CA ASP A 297 5.28 -20.06 14.48
C ASP A 297 4.75 -18.69 14.02
N LEU A 298 3.42 -18.60 13.81
CA LEU A 298 2.77 -17.37 13.39
C LEU A 298 2.90 -16.28 14.46
N GLN A 299 3.71 -15.28 14.16
CA GLN A 299 3.99 -14.12 15.01
C GLN A 299 3.61 -12.83 14.30
N PRO A 300 3.04 -11.84 15.02
CA PRO A 300 2.80 -10.53 14.42
C PRO A 300 4.16 -9.91 14.05
N LEU A 301 4.23 -9.28 12.89
CA LEU A 301 5.44 -8.58 12.49
C LEU A 301 5.62 -7.37 13.43
N PRO A 302 6.79 -7.23 14.09
CA PRO A 302 7.04 -6.10 14.98
C PRO A 302 6.85 -4.77 14.24
N ASP A 303 6.25 -3.79 14.92
CA ASP A 303 5.98 -2.45 14.40
C ASP A 303 5.08 -2.37 13.16
N ALA A 304 4.52 -3.50 12.69
CA ALA A 304 3.55 -3.49 11.62
C ALA A 304 2.23 -2.86 12.10
N PRO A 305 1.62 -1.98 11.29
CA PRO A 305 0.36 -1.36 11.67
C PRO A 305 -0.78 -2.38 11.67
N GLU A 306 -1.84 -2.07 12.44
CA GLU A 306 -3.13 -2.73 12.28
C GLU A 306 -3.85 -2.15 11.07
N PHE A 307 -4.47 -3.02 10.29
CA PHE A 307 -5.29 -2.70 9.13
C PHE A 307 -6.76 -2.93 9.50
N LEU A 308 -7.64 -1.97 9.25
CA LEU A 308 -9.08 -2.20 9.33
C LEU A 308 -9.58 -2.38 7.90
N MET A 309 -10.01 -3.59 7.55
CA MET A 309 -10.62 -3.82 6.25
C MET A 309 -12.12 -3.58 6.33
N GLY A 310 -12.65 -2.92 5.29
CA GLY A 310 -14.06 -2.60 5.15
C GLY A 310 -14.91 -3.87 5.05
N GLY A 311 -16.11 -3.78 5.65
CA GLY A 311 -17.25 -4.66 5.39
C GLY A 311 -18.05 -4.19 4.18
#